data_AF-A0A350XW06-F1
#
_entry.id   AF-A0A350XW06-F1
#
_cell.length_a   1.000
_cell.length_b   1.000
_cell.length_c   1.000
_cell.angle_alpha   90.00
_cell.angle_beta   90.00
_cell.angle_gamma   90.00
#
_symmetry.space_group_name_H-M   'P 1'
#
loop_
_entity.id
_entity.type
_entity.pdbx_description
1 polymer ?
#
loop_
_entity_poly.entity_id
_entity_poly.type
_entity_poly.pdbx_seq_one_letter_code
_entity_poly.pdbx_strand_id
1 'polypeptide(L)' 'MARVKGAMMTRKRRNATLKLAKGYWGSKSKHFKMANEQVMK' A
#
# COMPACT_ATOMS: atom_id res chain seq x y z
N MET A 1 28.39 -11.45 2.47
CA MET A 1 27.36 -10.45 2.84
C MET A 1 25.99 -11.13 2.78
N ALA A 2 25.24 -11.18 3.89
CA ALA A 2 23.96 -11.88 3.91
C ALA A 2 22.86 -11.04 3.24
N ARG A 3 22.08 -11.62 2.32
CA ARG A 3 20.94 -10.96 1.66
C ARG A 3 19.72 -10.96 2.59
N VAL A 4 19.41 -9.84 3.20
CA VAL A 4 18.20 -9.68 4.02
C VAL A 4 16.98 -9.57 3.10
N LYS A 5 15.99 -10.46 3.26
CA LYS A 5 14.78 -10.48 2.43
C LYS A 5 13.78 -9.42 2.89
N GLY A 6 13.58 -8.36 2.10
CA GLY A 6 12.63 -7.27 2.39
C GLY A 6 11.14 -7.57 2.15
N ALA A 7 10.77 -8.81 1.79
CA ALA A 7 9.42 -9.17 1.33
C ALA A 7 8.31 -8.83 2.35
N MET A 8 8.55 -9.08 3.64
CA MET A 8 7.56 -8.84 4.69
C MET A 8 7.35 -7.36 4.98
N MET A 9 8.42 -6.56 4.94
CA MET A 9 8.35 -5.12 5.19
C MET A 9 7.61 -4.39 4.07
N THR A 10 7.76 -4.83 2.82
CA THR A 10 7.00 -4.28 1.69
C THR A 10 5.51 -4.59 1.79
N ARG A 11 5.11 -5.80 2.24
CA ARG A 11 3.70 -6.13 2.47
C ARG A 11 3.07 -5.30 3.58
N LYS A 12 3.80 -5.09 4.69
CA LYS A 12 3.34 -4.26 5.82
C LYS A 12 3.06 -2.82 5.38
N ARG A 13 3.97 -2.20 4.61
CA ARG A 13 3.79 -0.85 4.06
C ARG A 13 2.57 -0.76 3.13
N ARG A 14 2.40 -1.73 2.21
CA ARG A 14 1.23 -1.77 1.30
C ARG A 14 -0.09 -1.78 2.05
N ASN A 15 -0.19 -2.61 3.08
CA ASN A 15 -1.42 -2.75 3.86
C ASN A 15 -1.74 -1.50 4.69
N ALA A 16 -0.73 -0.74 5.12
CA ALA A 16 -0.94 0.55 5.79
C ALA A 16 -1.62 1.56 4.86
N THR A 17 -1.11 1.72 3.64
CA THR A 17 -1.71 2.61 2.63
C THR A 17 -3.13 2.19 2.25
N LEU A 18 -3.38 0.89 2.06
CA LEU A 18 -4.73 0.39 1.76
C LEU A 18 -5.71 0.56 2.94
N LYS A 19 -5.22 0.54 4.19
CA LYS A 19 -6.03 0.81 5.37
C LYS A 19 -6.49 2.27 5.41
N LEU A 20 -5.60 3.20 5.06
CA LEU A 20 -5.92 4.63 4.97
C LEU A 20 -6.87 4.93 3.81
N ALA A 21 -6.76 4.17 2.71
CA ALA A 21 -7.59 4.33 1.53
C ALA A 21 -9.00 3.69 1.61
N LYS A 22 -9.38 3.15 2.78
CA LYS A 22 -10.73 2.60 2.97
C LYS A 22 -11.77 3.72 2.84
N GLY A 23 -12.85 3.46 2.10
CA GLY A 23 -13.89 4.45 1.81
C GLY A 23 -13.78 5.09 0.43
N TYR A 24 -12.64 4.97 -0.26
CA TYR A 24 -12.55 5.42 -1.65
C TYR A 24 -13.26 4.46 -2.62
N TRP A 25 -13.93 5.05 -3.60
CA TRP A 25 -14.69 4.30 -4.59
C TRP A 25 -13.79 3.53 -5.57
N GLY A 26 -14.21 2.31 -5.91
CA GLY A 26 -13.58 1.49 -6.96
C GLY A 26 -12.13 1.10 -6.68
N SER A 27 -11.26 1.28 -7.69
CA SER A 27 -9.86 0.86 -7.65
C SER A 27 -9.03 1.61 -6.60
N LYS A 28 -9.50 2.77 -6.14
CA LYS A 28 -8.81 3.66 -5.20
C LYS A 28 -8.73 3.12 -3.76
N SER A 29 -9.53 2.12 -3.40
CA SER A 29 -9.44 1.43 -2.09
C SER A 29 -8.78 0.04 -2.17
N LYS A 30 -8.55 -0.49 -3.38
CA LYS A 30 -8.07 -1.87 -3.59
C LYS A 30 -6.68 -1.95 -4.23
N HIS A 31 -6.37 -1.04 -5.16
CA HIS A 31 -5.09 -1.03 -5.87
C HIS A 31 -4.11 -0.10 -5.18
N PHE A 32 -2.93 -0.61 -4.80
CA PHE A 32 -1.92 0.18 -4.07
C PHE A 32 -1.53 1.46 -4.82
N LYS A 33 -1.30 1.41 -6.13
CA LYS A 33 -0.91 2.59 -6.92
C LYS A 33 -1.97 3.69 -6.83
N MET A 34 -3.23 3.35 -7.12
CA MET A 34 -4.35 4.29 -7.07
C MET A 34 -4.67 4.77 -5.65
N ALA A 35 -4.58 3.88 -4.66
CA ALA A 35 -4.75 4.22 -3.26
C ALA A 35 -3.67 5.18 -2.77
N ASN A 36 -2.42 4.95 -3.15
CA ASN A 36 -1.30 5.80 -2.79
C ASN A 36 -1.42 7.18 -3.46
N GLU A 37 -1.80 7.25 -4.74
CA GLU A 37 -2.09 8.51 -5.43
C GLU A 37 -3.21 9.31 -4.76
N GLN A 38 -4.18 8.65 -4.14
CA GLN A 38 -5.32 9.30 -3.50
C GLN A 38 -5.05 9.72 -2.05
N VAL A 39 -4.16 9.00 -1.34
CA VAL A 39 -3.77 9.28 0.06
C VAL A 39 -2.62 10.30 0.14
N MET A 40 -1.74 10.33 -0.87
CA MET A 40 -0.54 11.18 -0.91
C MET A 40 -0.70 12.47 -1.71
N LYS A 41 -1.81 12.60 -2.47
CA LYS A 41 -2.25 13.89 -3.00
C LYS A 41 -2.81 14.75 -1.88
#